data_AF-M0ABK8-F1
#
_entry.id   AF-M0ABK8-F1
#
_cell.length_a   1.000
_cell.length_b   1.000
_cell.length_c   1.000
_cell.angle_alpha   90.00
_cell.angle_beta   90.00
_cell.angle_gamma   90.00
#
_symmetry.space_group_name_H-M   'P 1'
#
loop_
_entity.id
_entity.type
_entity.pdbx_description
1 polymer ?
#
loop_
_entity_poly.entity_id
_entity_poly.type
_entity_poly.pdbx_seq_one_letter_code
_entity_poly.pdbx_strand_id
1 'polypeptide(L)'
;MDERNRRAFFLGVVGTLIVFAVLLFVVGAERVIDSLLSADPMFVLATFALALGWLAAWSLMLRTVLGSLGVEIPVVTSFFVYTGAVFANNVTPFGQAGGEPIAALLISKVSDSEYETGLVSIASVDVLNVVPSISLILIGVGYYTTTTTTA
;
A
#
# COMPACT_ATOMS: atom_id res chain seq x y z
N MET A 1 -10.87 21.55 -14.73
CA MET A 1 -11.21 21.04 -13.38
C MET A 1 -12.23 21.99 -12.79
N ASP A 2 -13.46 21.54 -12.58
CA ASP A 2 -14.58 22.39 -12.13
C ASP A 2 -14.28 23.12 -10.81
N GLU A 3 -14.78 24.35 -10.67
CA GLU A 3 -14.68 25.18 -9.45
C GLU A 3 -15.05 24.41 -8.18
N ARG A 4 -16.05 23.53 -8.28
CA ARG A 4 -16.55 22.68 -7.19
C ARG A 4 -15.54 21.61 -6.75
N ASN A 5 -14.87 20.96 -7.70
CA ASN A 5 -13.84 19.97 -7.40
C ASN A 5 -12.60 20.62 -6.80
N ARG A 6 -12.27 21.84 -7.23
CA ARG A 6 -11.16 22.61 -6.66
C ARG A 6 -11.44 22.98 -5.21
N ARG A 7 -12.66 23.45 -4.88
CA ARG A 7 -13.07 23.74 -3.50
C ARG A 7 -13.05 22.50 -2.61
N ALA A 8 -13.57 21.36 -3.08
CA ALA A 8 -13.55 20.11 -2.33
C ALA A 8 -12.12 19.64 -2.05
N PHE A 9 -11.22 19.73 -3.03
CA PHE A 9 -9.80 19.42 -2.86
C PHE A 9 -9.15 20.35 -1.82
N PHE A 10 -9.36 21.66 -1.93
CA PHE A 10 -8.83 22.63 -0.96
C PHE A 10 -9.34 22.38 0.46
N LEU A 11 -10.64 22.09 0.62
CA LEU A 11 -11.21 21.72 1.92
C LEU A 11 -10.61 20.43 2.47
N GLY A 12 -10.35 19.43 1.62
CA GLY A 12 -9.66 18.20 2.01
C GLY A 12 -8.25 18.48 2.52
N VAL A 13 -7.45 19.22 1.75
CA VAL A 13 -6.08 19.61 2.14
C VAL A 13 -6.07 20.38 3.45
N VAL A 14 -6.93 21.40 3.58
CA VAL A 14 -7.04 22.20 4.81
C VAL A 14 -7.49 21.34 5.99
N GLY A 15 -8.47 20.46 5.79
CA GLY A 15 -8.93 19.52 6.80
C GLY A 15 -7.82 18.60 7.28
N THR A 16 -7.07 17.99 6.36
CA THR A 16 -5.90 17.15 6.69
C THR A 16 -4.85 17.94 7.48
N LEU A 17 -4.52 19.16 7.05
CA LEU A 17 -3.55 20.00 7.77
C LEU A 17 -4.03 20.34 9.19
N ILE A 18 -5.33 20.63 9.38
CA ILE A 18 -5.90 20.88 10.70
C ILE A 18 -5.81 19.63 11.58
N VAL A 19 -6.16 18.46 11.06
CA VAL A 19 -6.07 17.19 11.81
C VAL A 19 -4.62 16.92 12.22
N PHE A 20 -3.67 17.06 11.30
CA PHE A 20 -2.24 16.92 11.61
C PHE A 20 -1.78 17.94 12.65
N ALA A 21 -2.19 19.19 12.54
CA ALA A 21 -1.84 20.25 13.49
C ALA A 21 -2.39 19.94 14.89
N VAL A 22 -3.63 19.46 15.00
CA VAL A 22 -4.23 19.04 16.28
C VAL A 22 -3.48 17.85 16.86
N LEU A 23 -3.18 16.83 16.06
CA LEU A 23 -2.42 15.66 16.52
C LEU A 23 -1.02 16.06 17.03
N LEU A 24 -0.30 16.88 16.26
CA LEU A 24 1.03 17.36 16.65
C LEU A 24 0.98 18.32 17.85
N PHE A 25 -0.10 19.07 18.02
CA PHE A 25 -0.29 19.91 19.21
C PHE A 25 -0.54 19.05 20.46
N VAL A 26 -1.42 18.06 20.37
CA VAL A 26 -1.75 17.15 21.49
C VAL A 26 -0.55 16.29 21.88
N VAL A 27 0.14 15.72 20.89
CA VAL A 27 1.34 14.88 21.10
C VAL A 27 2.58 15.73 21.38
N GLY A 28 2.62 16.99 20.97
CA GLY A 28 3.79 17.87 21.05
C GLY A 28 4.77 17.60 19.91
N ALA A 29 4.89 18.55 18.97
CA ALA A 29 5.70 18.41 17.77
C ALA A 29 7.19 18.14 18.06
N GLU A 30 7.74 18.78 19.09
CA GLU A 30 9.13 18.56 19.53
C GLU A 30 9.37 17.11 19.95
N ARG A 31 8.46 16.51 20.72
CA ARG A 31 8.57 15.09 21.13
C ARG A 31 8.57 14.14 19.94
N VAL A 32 7.79 14.44 18.90
CA VAL A 32 7.76 13.65 17.66
C VAL A 32 9.09 13.78 16.92
N ILE A 33 9.60 15.00 16.78
CA ILE A 33 10.88 15.27 16.10
C ILE A 33 12.03 14.60 16.86
N ASP A 34 12.11 14.77 18.17
CA ASP A 34 13.15 14.16 19.01
C ASP A 34 13.11 12.64 18.93
N SER A 35 11.91 12.04 18.93
CA SER A 35 11.75 10.59 18.75
C SER A 35 12.27 10.13 17.39
N LEU A 36 11.95 10.86 16.31
CA LEU A 36 12.43 10.56 14.96
C LEU A 36 13.96 10.71 14.84
N LEU A 37 14.54 11.73 15.47
CA LEU A 37 15.98 11.97 15.47
C LEU A 37 16.76 11.00 16.36
N SER A 38 16.12 10.47 17.40
CA SER A 38 16.71 9.44 18.28
C SER A 38 16.70 8.03 17.68
N ALA A 39 16.02 7.85 16.54
CA ALA A 39 15.90 6.55 15.90
C ALA A 39 17.27 6.05 15.42
N ASP A 40 17.58 4.79 15.73
CA ASP A 40 18.81 4.16 15.30
C ASP A 40 18.84 4.05 13.75
N PRO A 41 19.84 4.62 13.08
CA PRO A 41 19.96 4.57 11.62
C PRO A 41 19.99 3.14 11.06
N MET A 42 20.52 2.18 11.82
CA MET A 42 20.59 0.79 11.40
C MET A 42 19.20 0.16 11.32
N PHE A 43 18.33 0.42 12.31
CA PHE A 43 16.95 -0.06 12.27
C PHE A 43 16.14 0.64 11.16
N VAL A 44 16.37 1.95 10.95
CA VAL A 44 15.74 2.69 9.84
C VAL A 44 16.13 2.07 8.49
N LEU A 45 17.42 1.78 8.28
CA LEU A 45 17.90 1.15 7.06
C LEU A 45 17.34 -0.27 6.90
N ALA A 46 17.28 -1.04 7.98
CA ALA A 46 16.70 -2.38 7.97
C ALA A 46 15.21 -2.34 7.58
N THR A 47 14.43 -1.42 8.15
CA THR A 47 13.02 -1.22 7.79
C THR A 47 12.88 -0.84 6.31
N PHE A 48 13.73 0.06 5.82
CA PHE A 48 13.73 0.44 4.40
C PHE A 48 14.05 -0.75 3.48
N ALA A 49 15.07 -1.54 3.81
CA ALA A 49 15.43 -2.74 3.06
C ALA A 49 14.32 -3.80 3.07
N LEU A 50 13.66 -4.00 4.21
CA LEU A 50 12.50 -4.88 4.33
C LEU A 50 11.32 -4.39 3.49
N ALA A 51 11.07 -3.07 3.45
CA ALA A 51 10.04 -2.49 2.60
C ALA A 51 10.32 -2.73 1.11
N LEU A 52 11.58 -2.62 0.67
CA LEU A 52 11.97 -2.97 -0.70
C LEU A 52 11.80 -4.46 -0.99
N GLY A 53 12.19 -5.33 -0.04
CA GLY A 53 11.99 -6.77 -0.16
C GLY A 53 10.51 -7.15 -0.25
N TRP A 54 9.66 -6.49 0.54
CA TRP A 54 8.21 -6.60 0.45
C TRP A 54 7.70 -6.21 -0.94
N LEU A 55 8.05 -5.02 -1.44
CA LEU A 55 7.66 -4.60 -2.80
C LEU A 55 8.13 -5.58 -3.88
N ALA A 56 9.35 -6.12 -3.76
CA ALA A 56 9.88 -7.11 -4.68
C ALA A 56 9.06 -8.41 -4.65
N ALA A 57 8.76 -8.96 -3.46
CA ALA A 57 7.95 -10.16 -3.30
C ALA A 57 6.56 -10.01 -3.92
N TRP A 58 5.89 -8.89 -3.66
CA TRP A 58 4.57 -8.61 -4.22
C TRP A 58 4.60 -8.35 -5.72
N SER A 59 5.67 -7.75 -6.25
CA SER A 59 5.82 -7.60 -7.69
C SER A 59 5.99 -8.94 -8.43
N LEU A 60 6.63 -9.92 -7.80
CA LEU A 60 6.75 -11.28 -8.35
C LEU A 60 5.40 -12.00 -8.34
N MET A 61 4.61 -11.77 -7.29
CA MET A 61 3.25 -12.27 -7.21
C MET A 61 2.37 -11.68 -8.31
N LEU A 62 2.40 -10.35 -8.51
CA LEU A 62 1.71 -9.69 -9.62
C LEU A 62 2.14 -10.28 -10.97
N ARG A 63 3.44 -10.47 -11.19
CA ARG A 63 3.98 -11.11 -12.41
C ARG A 63 3.44 -12.52 -12.60
N THR A 64 3.34 -13.29 -11.52
CA THR A 64 2.83 -14.67 -11.57
C THR A 64 1.35 -14.69 -11.95
N VAL A 65 0.55 -13.78 -11.37
CA VAL A 65 -0.87 -13.62 -11.71
C VAL A 65 -1.02 -13.20 -13.18
N LEU A 66 -0.25 -12.20 -13.64
CA LEU A 66 -0.26 -11.79 -15.05
C LEU A 66 0.12 -12.93 -16.00
N GLY A 67 1.14 -13.71 -15.64
CA GLY A 67 1.53 -14.90 -16.39
C GLY A 67 0.41 -15.94 -16.50
N SER A 68 -0.40 -16.12 -15.45
CA SER A 68 -1.57 -17.00 -15.50
C SER A 68 -2.68 -16.50 -16.44
N LEU A 69 -2.70 -15.20 -16.74
CA LEU A 69 -3.61 -14.55 -17.69
C LEU A 69 -2.99 -14.44 -19.10
N GLY A 70 -1.83 -15.04 -19.34
CA GLY A 70 -1.14 -15.01 -20.64
C GLY A 70 -0.33 -13.74 -20.91
N VAL A 71 -0.11 -12.89 -19.89
CA VAL A 71 0.65 -11.65 -20.00
C VAL A 71 2.04 -11.83 -19.39
N GLU A 72 3.06 -11.90 -20.25
CA GLU A 72 4.44 -12.00 -19.79
C GLU A 72 5.12 -10.63 -19.74
N ILE A 73 5.47 -10.19 -18.53
CA ILE A 73 6.28 -8.98 -18.32
C ILE A 73 7.61 -9.29 -17.64
N PRO A 74 8.68 -8.52 -17.94
CA PRO A 74 9.95 -8.60 -17.22
C PRO A 74 9.78 -8.32 -15.73
N VAL A 75 10.62 -8.93 -14.89
CA VAL A 75 10.59 -8.75 -13.42
C VAL A 75 10.74 -7.28 -13.02
N VAL A 76 11.67 -6.57 -13.67
CA VAL A 76 11.91 -5.14 -13.42
C VAL A 76 10.68 -4.30 -13.76
N THR A 77 10.02 -4.61 -14.88
CA THR A 77 8.78 -3.95 -15.28
C THR A 77 7.66 -4.20 -14.26
N SER A 78 7.49 -5.44 -13.81
CA SER A 78 6.51 -5.78 -12.78
C SER A 78 6.77 -5.04 -11.47
N PHE A 79 8.03 -4.86 -11.09
CA PHE A 79 8.41 -4.10 -9.90
C PHE A 79 7.97 -2.63 -9.99
N PHE A 80 8.24 -1.96 -11.10
CA PHE A 80 7.82 -0.56 -11.29
C PHE A 80 6.30 -0.42 -11.39
N VAL A 81 5.64 -1.36 -12.06
CA VAL A 81 4.17 -1.38 -12.17
C VAL A 81 3.53 -1.56 -10.79
N TYR A 82 3.98 -2.55 -10.01
CA TYR A 82 3.48 -2.77 -8.66
C TYR A 82 3.77 -1.58 -7.73
N THR A 83 4.98 -1.02 -7.79
CA THR A 83 5.34 0.16 -6.98
C THR A 83 4.48 1.38 -7.36
N GLY A 84 4.22 1.59 -8.65
CA GLY A 84 3.32 2.64 -9.14
C GLY A 84 1.88 2.45 -8.69
N ALA A 85 1.40 1.20 -8.70
CA ALA A 85 0.10 0.84 -8.15
C ALA A 85 -0.02 1.15 -6.65
N VAL A 86 0.98 0.74 -5.85
CA VAL A 86 1.05 1.03 -4.41
C VAL A 86 1.12 2.54 -4.16
N PHE A 87 1.90 3.29 -4.95
CA PHE A 87 1.95 4.74 -4.86
C PHE A 87 0.58 5.39 -5.13
N ALA A 88 -0.10 4.97 -6.19
CA ALA A 88 -1.43 5.46 -6.51
C ALA A 88 -2.45 5.15 -5.38
N ASN A 89 -2.39 3.95 -4.81
CA ASN A 89 -3.20 3.57 -3.65
C ASN A 89 -2.96 4.48 -2.44
N ASN A 90 -1.72 4.88 -2.17
CA ASN A 90 -1.38 5.72 -1.03
C ASN A 90 -1.68 7.22 -1.25
N VAL A 91 -1.67 7.69 -2.50
CA VAL A 91 -1.90 9.11 -2.83
C VAL A 91 -3.38 9.42 -3.12
N THR A 92 -4.17 8.42 -3.54
CA THR A 92 -5.58 8.64 -3.86
C THR A 92 -6.47 8.69 -2.61
N PRO A 93 -7.39 9.66 -2.52
CA PRO A 93 -8.22 9.88 -1.31
C PRO A 93 -9.29 8.80 -1.05
N PHE A 94 -9.39 7.78 -1.92
CA PHE A 94 -10.29 6.64 -1.77
C PHE A 94 -9.57 5.35 -1.32
N GLY A 95 -8.27 5.44 -0.96
CA GLY A 95 -7.48 4.27 -0.57
C GLY A 95 -7.39 3.24 -1.70
N GLN A 96 -7.47 1.95 -1.38
CA GLN A 96 -7.41 0.88 -2.38
C GLN A 96 -8.49 1.00 -3.47
N ALA A 97 -9.69 1.52 -3.14
CA ALA A 97 -10.75 1.69 -4.12
C ALA A 97 -10.43 2.72 -5.23
N GLY A 98 -9.51 3.66 -4.97
CA GLY A 98 -9.10 4.70 -5.93
C GLY A 98 -7.87 4.35 -6.75
N GLY A 99 -6.93 3.59 -6.17
CA GLY A 99 -5.69 3.26 -6.85
C GLY A 99 -5.74 1.96 -7.65
N GLU A 100 -6.69 1.05 -7.38
CA GLU A 100 -6.91 -0.17 -8.20
C GLU A 100 -7.20 0.14 -9.68
N PRO A 101 -8.08 1.09 -10.05
CA PRO A 101 -8.25 1.49 -11.45
C PRO A 101 -6.99 2.10 -12.08
N ILE A 102 -6.20 2.85 -11.30
CA ILE A 102 -4.94 3.45 -11.77
C ILE A 102 -3.88 2.36 -11.97
N ALA A 103 -3.83 1.36 -11.08
CA ALA A 103 -2.96 0.21 -11.19
C ALA A 103 -3.30 -0.62 -12.44
N ALA A 104 -4.58 -0.90 -12.67
CA ALA A 104 -5.06 -1.59 -13.87
C ALA A 104 -4.72 -0.82 -15.16
N LEU A 105 -4.84 0.52 -15.13
CA LEU A 105 -4.44 1.39 -16.24
C LEU A 105 -2.91 1.38 -16.46
N LEU A 106 -2.13 1.37 -15.39
CA LEU A 106 -0.67 1.33 -15.49
C LEU A 106 -0.20 -0.01 -16.05
N ILE A 107 -0.82 -1.13 -15.64
CA ILE A 107 -0.57 -2.45 -16.19
C ILE A 107 -0.89 -2.44 -17.69
N SER A 108 -2.12 -2.09 -18.08
CA SER A 108 -2.53 -2.12 -19.50
C SER A 108 -1.64 -1.28 -20.41
N LYS A 109 -1.17 -0.12 -19.94
CA LYS A 109 -0.24 0.74 -20.68
C LYS A 109 1.15 0.14 -20.85
N VAL A 110 1.62 -0.64 -19.88
CA VAL A 110 3.00 -1.16 -19.85
C VAL A 110 3.08 -2.57 -20.44
N SER A 111 2.01 -3.35 -20.39
CA SER A 111 1.93 -4.70 -20.96
C SER A 111 1.17 -4.81 -22.29
N ASP A 112 0.70 -3.68 -22.84
CA ASP A 112 -0.15 -3.63 -24.05
C ASP A 112 -1.36 -4.59 -24.00
N SER A 113 -1.84 -4.84 -22.78
CA SER A 113 -2.94 -5.75 -22.48
C SER A 113 -4.23 -4.99 -22.23
N GLU A 114 -5.36 -5.68 -22.24
CA GLU A 114 -6.63 -5.05 -21.92
C GLU A 114 -6.66 -4.53 -20.46
N TYR A 115 -7.35 -3.42 -20.24
CA TYR A 115 -7.56 -2.84 -18.90
C TYR A 115 -8.20 -3.85 -17.94
N GLU A 116 -9.13 -4.66 -18.45
CA GLU A 116 -9.83 -5.70 -17.69
C GLU A 116 -8.86 -6.77 -17.18
N THR A 117 -7.86 -7.15 -17.98
CA THR A 117 -6.79 -8.07 -17.55
C THR A 117 -5.97 -7.48 -16.42
N GLY A 118 -5.63 -6.19 -16.50
CA GLY A 118 -4.93 -5.47 -15.42
C GLY A 118 -5.76 -5.37 -14.14
N LEU A 119 -7.06 -5.12 -14.27
CA LEU A 119 -7.99 -5.03 -13.14
C LEU A 119 -8.18 -6.39 -12.45
N VAL A 120 -8.39 -7.45 -13.23
CA VAL A 120 -8.48 -8.83 -12.73
C VAL A 120 -7.18 -9.24 -12.03
N SER A 121 -6.03 -8.82 -12.56
CA SER A 121 -4.72 -9.14 -11.96
C SER A 121 -4.58 -8.53 -10.57
N ILE A 122 -4.87 -7.24 -10.41
CA ILE A 122 -4.76 -6.56 -9.12
C ILE A 122 -5.78 -7.11 -8.13
N ALA A 123 -7.04 -7.27 -8.53
CA ALA A 123 -8.06 -7.87 -7.68
C ALA A 123 -7.68 -9.28 -7.21
N SER A 124 -7.05 -10.08 -8.08
CA SER A 124 -6.54 -11.41 -7.72
C SER A 124 -5.41 -11.34 -6.69
N VAL A 125 -4.50 -10.37 -6.84
CA VAL A 125 -3.42 -10.14 -5.87
C VAL A 125 -3.99 -9.74 -4.50
N ASP A 126 -5.01 -8.87 -4.47
CA ASP A 126 -5.67 -8.46 -3.22
C ASP A 126 -6.38 -9.63 -2.54
N VAL A 127 -7.14 -10.44 -3.27
CA VAL A 127 -7.77 -11.66 -2.72
C VAL A 127 -6.74 -12.62 -2.16
N LEU A 128 -5.63 -12.80 -2.88
CA LEU A 128 -4.54 -13.66 -2.42
C LEU A 128 -3.79 -13.06 -1.20
N ASN A 129 -3.85 -11.75 -0.96
CA ASN A 129 -3.34 -11.13 0.28
C ASN A 129 -4.24 -11.42 1.49
N VAL A 130 -5.55 -11.52 1.28
CA VAL A 130 -6.52 -11.77 2.36
C VAL A 130 -6.25 -13.11 3.05
N VAL A 131 -5.88 -14.15 2.29
CA VAL A 131 -5.63 -15.51 2.81
C VAL A 131 -4.52 -15.54 3.88
N PRO A 132 -3.28 -15.09 3.61
CA PRO A 132 -2.23 -15.06 4.61
C PRO A 132 -2.56 -14.09 5.76
N SER A 133 -3.18 -12.95 5.48
CA SER A 133 -3.59 -11.98 6.51
C SER A 133 -4.57 -12.59 7.52
N ILE A 134 -5.64 -13.25 7.05
CA ILE A 134 -6.60 -13.93 7.93
C ILE A 134 -5.92 -15.08 8.68
N SER A 135 -5.05 -15.85 8.02
CA SER A 135 -4.32 -16.95 8.64
C SER A 135 -3.45 -16.47 9.81
N LEU A 136 -2.70 -15.38 9.60
CA LEU A 136 -1.87 -14.75 10.63
C LEU A 136 -2.70 -14.20 11.79
N ILE A 137 -3.86 -13.59 11.50
CA ILE A 137 -4.78 -13.12 12.54
C ILE A 137 -5.29 -14.30 13.38
N LEU A 138 -5.75 -15.37 12.74
CA LEU A 138 -6.27 -16.55 13.43
C LEU A 138 -5.21 -17.21 14.31
N ILE A 139 -3.98 -17.37 13.79
CA ILE A 139 -2.85 -17.92 14.55
C ILE A 139 -2.47 -16.99 15.70
N GLY A 140 -2.35 -15.69 15.45
CA GLY A 140 -1.95 -14.70 16.45
C GLY A 140 -2.96 -14.59 17.59
N VAL A 141 -4.26 -14.50 17.27
CA VAL A 141 -5.34 -14.46 18.27
C VAL A 141 -5.47 -15.80 18.99
N GLY A 142 -5.36 -16.93 18.28
CA GLY A 142 -5.39 -18.26 18.89
C GLY A 142 -4.24 -18.48 19.87
N TYR A 143 -3.02 -18.05 19.52
CA TYR A 143 -1.88 -18.08 20.41
C TYR A 143 -2.11 -17.19 21.64
N TYR A 144 -2.49 -15.92 21.42
CA TYR A 144 -2.71 -14.96 22.49
C TYR A 144 -3.75 -15.46 23.51
N THR A 145 -4.91 -15.94 23.03
CA THR A 145 -5.99 -16.47 23.88
C THR A 145 -5.56 -17.71 24.65
N THR A 146 -4.79 -18.61 24.03
CA THR A 146 -4.25 -19.79 24.72
C THR A 146 -3.28 -19.37 25.82
N THR A 147 -2.32 -18.48 25.52
CA THR A 147 -1.32 -18.03 26.51
C THR A 147 -1.91 -17.23 27.67
N THR A 148 -2.96 -16.44 27.43
CA THR A 148 -3.61 -15.62 28.46
C THR A 148 -4.66 -16.39 29.26
N THR A 149 -5.23 -17.48 28.71
CA THR A 149 -6.16 -18.36 29.45
C THR A 149 -5.41 -19.38 30.32
N THR A 150 -4.17 -19.73 29.97
CA THR A 150 -3.33 -20.66 30.75
C THR A 150 -2.40 -19.98 31.77
N ALA A 151 -2.42 -18.65 31.86
CA ALA A 151 -1.69 -17.85 32.86
C ALA A 151 -2.64 -17.40 33.98
#